data_AF-A0A969D1K1-F1
#
_entry.id   AF-A0A969D1K1-F1
#
_cell.length_a   1.000
_cell.length_b   1.000
_cell.length_c   1.000
_cell.angle_alpha   90.00
_cell.angle_beta   90.00
_cell.angle_gamma   90.00
#
_symmetry.space_group_name_H-M   'P 1'
#
loop_
_entity.id
_entity.type
_entity.pdbx_description
1 polymer ?
#
loop_
_entity_poly.entity_id
_entity_poly.type
_entity_poly.pdbx_seq_one_letter_code
_entity_poly.pdbx_strand_id
1 'polypeptide(L)' 'MATLNTLSNLQLELIQLFNYDLSDEQLREVKHILSNYFSEKMDKELNDFISKNNIDEKIIENWGNEHLRSNAKQ' A
#
# COMPACT_ATOMS: atom_id res chain seq x y z
N MET A 1 -13.57 -26.55 -8.85
CA MET A 1 -12.82 -26.55 -10.13
C MET A 1 -12.14 -25.19 -10.22
N ALA A 2 -10.82 -25.15 -10.05
CA ALA A 2 -10.04 -23.90 -10.02
C ALA A 2 -10.05 -23.24 -11.41
N THR A 3 -10.43 -21.97 -11.49
CA THR A 3 -10.40 -21.19 -12.71
C THR A 3 -8.96 -20.83 -13.04
N LEU A 4 -8.43 -21.45 -14.10
CA LEU A 4 -7.12 -21.12 -14.67
C LEU A 4 -7.09 -19.66 -15.17
N ASN A 5 -6.23 -18.88 -14.53
CA ASN A 5 -5.17 -18.09 -15.17
C ASN A 5 -5.52 -16.97 -16.15
N THR A 6 -6.23 -15.92 -15.72
CA THR A 6 -6.00 -14.58 -16.28
C THR A 6 -5.21 -13.76 -15.27
N LEU A 7 -3.91 -13.61 -15.53
CA LEU A 7 -3.07 -12.72 -14.73
C LEU A 7 -3.61 -11.29 -14.87
N SER A 8 -3.63 -10.54 -13.77
CA SER A 8 -3.94 -9.12 -13.82
C SER A 8 -2.90 -8.39 -14.67
N ASN A 9 -3.25 -7.21 -15.19
CA ASN A 9 -2.30 -6.36 -15.93
C ASN A 9 -1.01 -6.12 -15.15
N LEU A 10 -1.09 -5.85 -13.84
CA LEU A 10 0.08 -5.68 -12.98
C LEU A 10 0.89 -6.97 -12.87
N GLN A 11 0.25 -8.13 -12.73
CA GLN A 11 0.96 -9.40 -12.67
C GLN A 11 1.72 -9.68 -13.97
N LEU A 12 1.14 -9.35 -15.13
CA LEU A 12 1.82 -9.47 -16.43
C LEU A 12 3.01 -8.53 -16.56
N GLU A 13 2.89 -7.28 -16.13
CA GLU A 13 3.98 -6.30 -16.12
C GLU A 13 5.12 -6.72 -15.18
N LEU A 14 4.80 -7.21 -13.97
CA LEU A 14 5.81 -7.70 -13.03
C LEU A 14 6.59 -8.90 -13.57
N ILE A 15 5.93 -9.82 -14.28
CA ILE A 15 6.60 -10.94 -14.94
C ILE A 15 7.55 -10.45 -16.02
N GLN A 16 7.17 -9.43 -16.80
CA GLN A 16 8.06 -8.83 -17.79
C GLN A 16 9.26 -8.16 -17.11
N LEU A 17 9.05 -7.52 -15.95
CA LEU A 17 10.13 -6.92 -15.17
C LEU A 17 11.12 -7.96 -14.62
N PHE A 18 10.67 -9.16 -14.26
CA PHE A 18 11.54 -10.24 -13.81
C PHE A 18 12.48 -10.79 -14.89
N ASN A 19 12.23 -10.51 -16.17
CA ASN A 19 13.18 -10.85 -17.23
C ASN A 19 14.45 -9.98 -17.20
N TYR A 20 14.44 -8.85 -16.46
CA TYR A 20 15.62 -8.04 -16.26
C TYR A 20 16.37 -8.48 -15.00
N ASP A 21 17.63 -8.85 -15.17
CA ASP A 21 18.54 -9.12 -14.05
C ASP A 21 19.04 -7.79 -13.47
N LEU A 22 18.24 -7.23 -12.56
CA LEU A 22 18.55 -5.98 -11.89
C LEU A 22 19.62 -6.20 -10.82
N SER A 23 20.55 -5.26 -10.70
CA SER A 23 21.43 -5.24 -9.53
C SER A 23 20.63 -4.98 -8.25
N ASP A 24 21.18 -5.37 -7.09
CA ASP A 24 20.56 -5.09 -5.79
C ASP A 24 20.27 -3.59 -5.58
N GLU A 25 21.06 -2.70 -6.19
CA GLU A 25 20.87 -1.26 -6.14
C GLU A 25 19.63 -0.84 -6.93
N GLN A 26 19.51 -1.29 -8.18
CA GLN A 26 18.35 -1.00 -9.03
C GLN A 26 17.07 -1.60 -8.43
N LEU A 27 17.15 -2.78 -7.82
CA LEU A 27 16.00 -3.36 -7.11
C LEU A 27 15.55 -2.49 -5.93
N ARG A 28 16.49 -1.93 -5.17
CA ARG A 28 16.19 -0.97 -4.09
C ARG A 28 15.54 0.30 -4.62
N GLU A 29 16.01 0.82 -5.76
CA GLU A 29 15.42 1.99 -6.40
C GLU A 29 13.97 1.75 -6.83
N VAL A 30 13.69 0.60 -7.48
CA VAL A 30 12.31 0.23 -7.86
C VAL A 30 11.42 0.13 -6.63
N LYS A 31 11.90 -0.49 -5.55
CA LYS A 31 11.15 -0.57 -4.28
C LYS A 31 10.88 0.81 -3.70
N HIS A 32 11.85 1.72 -3.78
CA HIS A 32 11.70 3.09 -3.29
C HIS A 32 10.66 3.87 -4.11
N ILE A 33 10.68 3.75 -5.44
CA ILE A 33 9.69 4.39 -6.32
C ILE A 33 8.28 3.90 -5.99
N LEU A 34 8.10 2.58 -5.86
CA LEU A 34 6.81 2.00 -5.50
C LEU A 34 6.35 2.45 -4.11
N SER A 35 7.25 2.45 -3.12
CA SER A 35 6.94 2.89 -1.76
C SER A 35 6.48 4.35 -1.75
N ASN A 36 7.21 5.24 -2.43
CA ASN A 36 6.86 6.65 -2.49
C ASN A 36 5.51 6.87 -3.15
N TYR A 37 5.25 6.23 -4.29
CA TYR A 37 3.98 6.35 -4.99
C TYR A 37 2.79 5.95 -4.11
N PHE A 38 2.91 4.82 -3.39
CA PHE A 38 1.83 4.38 -2.50
C PHE A 38 1.70 5.27 -1.26
N SER A 39 2.80 5.74 -0.68
CA SER A 39 2.77 6.71 0.43
C SER A 39 2.05 7.99 0.04
N GLU A 40 2.43 8.60 -1.08
CA GLU A 40 1.79 9.84 -1.57
C GLU A 40 0.31 9.64 -1.89
N LYS A 41 -0.05 8.50 -2.49
CA LYS A 41 -1.44 8.15 -2.78
C LYS A 41 -2.24 7.97 -1.49
N MET A 42 -1.70 7.25 -0.51
CA MET A 42 -2.35 7.04 0.78
C MET A 42 -2.53 8.36 1.53
N ASP A 43 -1.51 9.22 1.57
CA ASP A 43 -1.59 10.53 2.22
C ASP A 43 -2.68 11.39 1.58
N LYS A 44 -2.78 11.38 0.24
CA LYS A 44 -3.84 12.10 -0.47
C LYS A 44 -5.23 11.55 -0.13
N GLU A 45 -5.42 10.24 -0.20
CA GLU A 45 -6.71 9.61 0.10
C GLU A 45 -7.12 9.83 1.56
N LEU A 46 -6.16 9.79 2.49
CA LEU A 46 -6.38 10.06 3.91
C LEU A 46 -6.76 11.52 4.14
N ASN A 47 -6.05 12.47 3.53
CA ASN A 47 -6.39 13.90 3.61
C ASN A 47 -7.79 14.19 3.05
N ASP A 48 -8.15 13.59 1.91
CA ASP A 48 -9.49 13.70 1.33
C ASP A 48 -10.55 13.11 2.27
N PHE A 49 -10.27 11.98 2.90
CA PHE A 49 -11.17 11.33 3.84
C PHE A 49 -11.37 12.16 5.12
N ILE A 50 -10.29 12.67 5.71
CA ILE A 50 -10.31 13.55 6.89
C ILE A 50 -11.15 14.80 6.60
N SER A 51 -10.86 15.45 5.46
CA SER A 51 -11.55 16.68 5.06
C SER A 51 -13.04 16.46 4.81
N LYS A 52 -13.43 15.35 4.18
CA LYS A 52 -14.85 15.05 3.88
C LYS A 52 -15.67 14.67 5.11
N ASN A 53 -15.03 14.04 6.10
CA ASN A 53 -15.72 13.53 7.29
C ASN A 53 -15.58 14.46 8.50
N ASN A 54 -15.00 15.66 8.32
CA ASN A 54 -14.68 16.60 9.40
C ASN A 54 -13.98 15.93 10.58
N ILE A 55 -13.04 15.03 10.28
CA ILE A 55 -12.31 14.29 11.30
C ILE A 55 -11.36 15.28 11.99
N ASP A 56 -11.58 15.50 13.27
CA ASP A 56 -10.73 16.37 14.10
C ASP A 56 -9.49 15.60 14.59
N GLU A 57 -8.45 16.35 14.96
CA GLU A 57 -7.16 15.83 15.43
C GLU A 57 -7.31 14.86 16.62
N LYS A 58 -8.31 15.09 17.47
CA LYS A 58 -8.66 14.20 18.60
C LYS A 58 -9.12 12.81 18.16
N ILE A 59 -9.81 12.71 17.02
CA ILE A 59 -10.27 11.42 16.48
C ILE A 59 -9.07 10.64 15.94
N ILE A 60 -8.14 11.34 15.28
CA ILE A 60 -6.89 10.76 14.77
C ILE A 60 -6.02 10.29 15.94
N GLU A 61 -5.89 11.09 16.99
CA GLU A 61 -5.18 10.74 18.22
C GLU A 61 -5.81 9.52 18.92
N ASN A 62 -7.14 9.46 18.97
CA ASN A 62 -7.86 8.30 19.49
C ASN A 62 -7.53 7.03 18.66
N TRP A 63 -7.56 7.11 17.32
CA TRP A 63 -7.19 5.97 16.46
C TRP A 63 -5.73 5.53 16.61
N GLY A 64 -4.80 6.47 16.82
CA GLY A 64 -3.39 6.14 17.07
C GLY A 64 -3.16 5.39 18.39
N ASN A 65 -4.02 5.63 19.38
CA ASN A 65 -4.01 4.97 20.69
C ASN A 65 -4.88 3.70 20.72
N GLU A 66 -5.70 3.45 19.71
CA GLU A 66 -6.48 2.23 19.61
C GLU A 66 -5.56 1.05 19.24
N HIS A 67 -5.51 0.04 20.10
CA HIS A 67 -4.81 -1.22 19.81
C HIS A 67 -5.65 -2.12 18.87
N LEU A 68 -6.01 -1.62 17.69
CA LEU A 68 -6.80 -2.34 16.68
C LEU A 68 -6.12 -3.64 16.19
N ARG A 69 -4.80 -3.76 16.38
CA ARG A 69 -4.01 -4.94 16.05
C ARG A 69 -3.92 -5.98 17.17
N SER A 70 -4.32 -5.66 18.41
CA SER A 70 -4.21 -6.58 19.55
C SER A 70 -5.51 -7.29 19.92
N ASN A 71 -6.60 -7.07 19.20
CA ASN A 71 -7.85 -7.82 19.40
C ASN A 71 -7.81 -9.22 18.74
N ALA A 72 -6.69 -9.93 18.90
CA ALA A 72 -6.66 -11.38 18.80
C ALA A 72 -7.01 -11.94 20.19
N LYS A 73 -8.32 -12.14 20.42
CA LYS A 73 -8.98 -13.00 21.42
C LYS A 73 -8.21 -13.31 22.72
N GLN A 74 -8.77 -12.87 23.85
CA GLN A 74 -8.76 -13.69 25.08
C GLN A 74 -9.81 -14.79 24.95
#